data_AF-A0A959QK74-F1
#
_entry.id   AF-A0A959QK74-F1
#
_cell.length_a   1.000
_cell.length_b   1.000
_cell.length_c   1.000
_cell.angle_alpha   90.00
_cell.angle_beta   90.00
_cell.angle_gamma   90.00
#
_symmetry.space_group_name_H-M   'P 1'
#
loop_
_entity.id
_entity.type
_entity.pdbx_description
1 polymer ?
#
loop_
_entity_poly.entity_id
_entity_poly.type
_entity_poly.pdbx_seq_one_letter_code
_entity_poly.pdbx_strand_id
1 'polypeptide(L)'
;MGSSRPLDFGHWSAHKIEQLTNFELRHGEAVAIGIALDISYAVEADFLDLNTGDRILDVLRALGFDLVHPVLFSEDKTALNPELLRGLEEFREHLGGVLTIPMISAIGSKFDVHEMNPKWIERAALSLLRKQESYAH
;
A
#
# COMPACT_ATOMS: atom_id res chain seq x y z
N MET A 1 -24.50 4.36 -0.93
CA MET A 1 -23.54 4.30 -2.05
C MET A 1 -22.18 4.62 -1.47
N GLY A 2 -21.36 3.60 -1.22
CA GLY A 2 -20.01 3.75 -0.67
C GLY A 2 -19.08 4.31 -1.74
N SER A 3 -18.97 5.64 -1.81
CA SER A 3 -17.99 6.30 -2.67
C SER A 3 -16.62 6.23 -2.00
N SER A 4 -15.58 5.84 -2.72
CA SER A 4 -14.21 6.14 -2.31
C SER A 4 -14.10 7.65 -2.11
N ARG A 5 -13.53 8.06 -0.98
CA ARG A 5 -13.07 9.43 -0.81
C ARG A 5 -11.65 9.47 -1.37
N PRO A 6 -11.20 10.56 -2.01
CA PRO A 6 -9.80 10.72 -2.40
C PRO A 6 -8.83 10.51 -1.24
N LEU A 7 -9.31 10.67 0.00
CA LEU A 7 -8.63 10.42 1.25
C LEU A 7 -8.30 8.94 1.51
N ASP A 8 -8.82 7.99 0.74
CA ASP A 8 -8.66 6.55 1.05
C ASP A 8 -7.39 5.92 0.41
N PHE A 9 -6.60 6.68 -0.35
CA PHE A 9 -5.36 6.18 -0.98
C PHE A 9 -4.33 5.78 0.09
N GLY A 10 -3.88 4.53 0.06
CA GLY A 10 -3.04 3.90 1.09
C GLY A 10 -3.77 3.52 2.40
N HIS A 11 -5.02 3.94 2.60
CA HIS A 11 -5.66 3.86 3.92
C HIS A 11 -6.19 2.45 4.27
N TRP A 12 -6.56 1.65 3.28
CA TRP A 12 -7.03 0.28 3.52
C TRP A 12 -5.95 -0.53 4.26
N SER A 13 -4.69 -0.41 3.83
CA SER A 13 -3.56 -1.07 4.47
C SER A 13 -3.09 -0.31 5.71
N ALA A 14 -3.11 1.02 5.71
CA ALA A 14 -2.63 1.83 6.84
C ALA A 14 -3.38 1.48 8.13
N HIS A 15 -4.71 1.44 8.10
CA HIS A 15 -5.49 1.09 9.28
C HIS A 15 -5.19 -0.32 9.80
N LYS A 16 -4.97 -1.28 8.89
CA LYS A 16 -4.60 -2.63 9.30
C LYS A 16 -3.20 -2.68 9.90
N ILE A 17 -2.26 -1.92 9.33
CA ILE A 17 -0.89 -1.78 9.84
C ILE A 17 -0.89 -1.16 11.24
N GLU A 18 -1.67 -0.10 11.47
CA GLU A 18 -1.85 0.50 12.81
C GLU A 18 -2.33 -0.55 13.82
N GLN A 19 -3.37 -1.33 13.48
CA GLN A 19 -3.87 -2.39 14.36
C GLN A 19 -2.83 -3.48 14.63
N LEU A 20 -2.16 -3.99 13.59
CA LEU A 20 -1.18 -5.06 13.70
C LEU A 20 0.08 -4.64 14.46
N THR A 21 0.40 -3.35 14.48
CA THR A 21 1.49 -2.77 15.26
C THR A 21 1.06 -2.30 16.66
N ASN A 22 -0.17 -2.61 17.08
CA ASN A 22 -0.76 -2.12 18.33
C ASN A 22 -0.64 -0.58 18.47
N PHE A 23 -0.78 0.13 17.35
CA PHE A 23 -0.70 1.58 17.24
C PHE A 23 0.67 2.17 17.66
N GLU A 24 1.75 1.38 17.55
CA GLU A 24 3.11 1.88 17.71
C GLU A 24 3.50 2.85 16.58
N LEU A 25 3.11 2.52 15.34
CA LEU A 25 3.28 3.42 14.21
C LEU A 25 2.28 4.58 14.29
N ARG A 26 2.78 5.80 14.05
CA ARG A 26 1.93 6.98 13.91
C ARG A 26 1.11 6.86 12.63
N HIS A 27 -0.07 7.48 12.62
CA HIS A 27 -0.96 7.48 11.47
C HIS A 27 -0.26 7.88 10.16
N GLY A 28 0.55 8.95 10.17
CA GLY A 28 1.29 9.39 8.99
C GLY A 28 2.31 8.36 8.48
N GLU A 29 2.93 7.58 9.37
CA GLU A 29 3.88 6.52 9.00
C GLU A 29 3.15 5.33 8.38
N ALA A 30 2.04 4.91 9.00
CA ALA A 30 1.20 3.85 8.46
C ALA A 30 0.61 4.22 7.08
N VAL A 31 0.17 5.47 6.90
CA VAL A 31 -0.30 6.00 5.62
C VAL A 31 0.83 6.06 4.59
N ALA A 32 2.05 6.45 4.96
CA ALA A 32 3.19 6.46 4.04
C ALA A 32 3.52 5.04 3.52
N ILE A 33 3.50 4.04 4.40
CA ILE A 33 3.67 2.63 4.03
C ILE A 33 2.53 2.18 3.12
N GLY A 34 1.28 2.53 3.45
CA GLY A 34 0.12 2.19 2.63
C GLY A 34 0.16 2.81 1.24
N ILE A 35 0.55 4.08 1.13
CA ILE A 35 0.78 4.74 -0.16
C ILE A 35 1.88 4.01 -0.94
N ALA A 36 2.99 3.66 -0.29
CA ALA A 36 4.07 2.93 -0.96
C ALA A 36 3.60 1.58 -1.52
N LEU A 37 2.75 0.88 -0.76
CA LEU A 37 2.14 -0.39 -1.19
C LEU A 37 1.20 -0.18 -2.39
N ASP A 38 0.32 0.82 -2.35
CA ASP A 38 -0.60 1.12 -3.45
C ASP A 38 0.13 1.58 -4.72
N ILE A 39 1.19 2.38 -4.59
CA ILE A 39 2.03 2.79 -5.72
C ILE A 39 2.73 1.58 -6.34
N SER A 40 3.30 0.71 -5.50
CA SER A 40 3.97 -0.51 -5.98
C SER A 40 2.97 -1.47 -6.61
N TYR A 41 1.76 -1.56 -6.06
CA TYR A 41 0.66 -2.31 -6.66
C TYR A 41 0.27 -1.77 -8.03
N ALA A 42 0.13 -0.45 -8.16
CA ALA A 42 -0.21 0.19 -9.43
C ALA A 42 0.86 -0.09 -10.51
N VAL A 43 2.13 -0.17 -10.13
CA VAL A 43 3.20 -0.59 -11.05
C VAL A 43 3.09 -2.06 -11.43
N GLU A 44 2.92 -2.97 -10.47
CA GLU A 44 2.77 -4.41 -10.72
C GLU A 44 1.51 -4.75 -11.55
N ALA A 45 0.47 -3.92 -11.44
CA ALA A 45 -0.79 -4.01 -12.17
C ALA A 45 -0.77 -3.32 -13.55
N ASP A 46 0.37 -2.74 -13.95
CA ASP A 46 0.53 -1.96 -15.20
C ASP A 46 -0.40 -0.73 -15.29
N PHE A 47 -0.82 -0.19 -14.14
CA PHE A 47 -1.59 1.05 -14.05
C PHE A 47 -0.70 2.28 -14.08
N LEU A 48 0.50 2.19 -13.50
CA LEU A 48 1.46 3.27 -13.36
C LEU A 48 2.83 2.81 -13.88
N ASP A 49 3.53 3.67 -14.61
CA ASP A 49 4.87 3.32 -15.08
C ASP A 49 5.88 3.29 -13.92
N LEU A 50 6.89 2.43 -14.06
CA LEU A 50 7.92 2.20 -13.03
C LEU A 50 8.66 3.49 -12.64
N ASN A 51 8.98 4.36 -13.60
CA ASN A 51 9.75 5.58 -13.32
C ASN A 51 8.92 6.57 -12.49
N THR A 52 7.63 6.72 -12.81
CA THR A 52 6.72 7.54 -12.01
C THR A 52 6.52 6.95 -10.61
N GLY A 53 6.36 5.63 -10.51
CA GLY A 53 6.28 4.93 -9.22
C GLY A 53 7.51 5.18 -8.36
N ASP A 54 8.71 4.96 -8.91
CA ASP A 54 9.98 5.16 -8.20
C ASP A 54 10.17 6.62 -7.77
N ARG A 55 9.81 7.58 -8.63
CA ARG A 55 9.85 9.00 -8.28
C ARG A 55 8.97 9.34 -7.07
N ILE A 56 7.79 8.74 -6.96
CA ILE A 56 6.88 8.96 -5.81
C ILE A 56 7.49 8.36 -4.54
N LEU A 57 8.00 7.13 -4.61
CA LEU A 57 8.64 6.46 -3.48
C LEU A 57 9.87 7.25 -2.99
N ASP A 58 10.68 7.79 -3.91
CA ASP A 58 11.85 8.60 -3.58
C ASP A 58 11.49 9.89 -2.87
N VAL A 59 10.39 10.55 -3.26
CA VAL A 59 9.90 11.74 -2.56
C VAL A 59 9.50 11.38 -1.13
N LEU A 60 8.77 10.28 -0.91
CA LEU A 60 8.37 9.88 0.45
C LEU A 60 9.59 9.56 1.32
N ARG A 61 10.61 8.87 0.77
CA ARG A 61 11.88 8.63 1.46
C ARG A 61 12.62 9.92 1.78
N ALA A 62 12.69 10.86 0.83
CA ALA A 62 13.34 12.16 1.02
C ALA A 62 12.65 13.01 2.10
N LEU A 63 11.36 12.79 2.33
CA LEU A 63 10.62 13.39 3.45
C LEU A 63 10.86 12.71 4.80
N GLY A 64 11.62 11.60 4.82
CA GLY A 64 12.02 10.89 6.03
C GLY A 64 11.09 9.73 6.43
N PHE A 65 10.22 9.25 5.53
CA PHE A 65 9.37 8.10 5.83
C PHE A 65 10.06 6.76 5.54
N ASP A 66 9.94 5.84 6.49
CA ASP A 66 10.19 4.42 6.26
C ASP A 66 8.99 3.81 5.51
N LEU A 67 9.24 3.26 4.31
CA LEU A 67 8.17 2.77 3.43
C LEU A 67 7.90 1.27 3.58
N VAL A 68 8.69 0.58 4.41
CA VAL A 68 8.55 -0.85 4.67
C VAL A 68 8.66 -1.10 6.16
N HIS A 69 7.69 -1.84 6.68
CA HIS A 69 7.69 -2.29 8.06
C HIS A 69 7.63 -3.82 8.12
N PRO A 70 8.28 -4.49 9.10
CA PRO A 70 8.25 -5.96 9.20
C PRO A 70 6.85 -6.58 9.21
N VAL A 71 5.86 -5.84 9.72
CA VAL A 71 4.45 -6.27 9.78
C VAL A 71 3.83 -6.57 8.42
N LEU A 72 4.42 -6.06 7.33
CA LEU A 72 3.95 -6.35 5.97
C LEU A 72 4.18 -7.80 5.56
N PHE A 73 5.07 -8.54 6.23
CA PHE A 73 5.53 -9.85 5.77
C PHE A 73 5.32 -10.97 6.78
N SER A 74 5.49 -12.20 6.30
CA SER A 74 5.78 -13.37 7.13
C SER A 74 7.08 -13.18 7.92
N GLU A 75 7.28 -13.99 8.98
CA GLU A 75 8.46 -13.91 9.86
C GLU A 75 9.79 -14.03 9.09
N ASP A 76 9.81 -14.85 8.03
CA ASP A 76 10.97 -15.06 7.16
C ASP A 76 11.08 -14.06 6.00
N LYS A 77 10.14 -13.10 5.90
CA LYS A 77 10.05 -12.06 4.87
C LYS A 77 9.95 -12.59 3.43
N THR A 78 9.42 -13.79 3.24
CA THR A 78 9.27 -14.41 1.91
C THR A 78 7.89 -14.21 1.28
N ALA A 79 6.88 -13.89 2.10
CA ALA A 79 5.51 -13.70 1.68
C ALA A 79 4.87 -12.49 2.36
N LEU A 80 3.73 -12.04 1.83
CA LEU A 80 2.91 -11.02 2.48
C LEU A 80 2.30 -11.56 3.78
N ASN A 81 2.19 -10.72 4.80
CA ASN A 81 1.42 -11.04 5.98
C ASN A 81 -0.07 -11.25 5.60
N PRO A 82 -0.65 -12.45 5.81
CA PRO A 82 -2.02 -12.75 5.41
C PRO A 82 -3.06 -11.87 6.13
N GLU A 83 -2.74 -11.32 7.30
CA GLU A 83 -3.65 -10.40 8.00
C GLU A 83 -3.87 -9.09 7.24
N LEU A 84 -2.96 -8.68 6.33
CA LEU A 84 -3.22 -7.53 5.46
C LEU A 84 -4.35 -7.82 4.45
N LEU A 85 -4.40 -9.03 3.90
CA LEU A 85 -5.49 -9.43 3.01
C LEU A 85 -6.83 -9.47 3.75
N ARG A 86 -6.81 -9.83 5.04
CA ARG A 86 -8.00 -9.69 5.90
C ARG A 86 -8.37 -8.23 6.12
N GLY A 87 -7.39 -7.33 6.28
CA GLY A 87 -7.63 -5.89 6.36
C GLY A 87 -8.31 -5.34 5.11
N LEU A 88 -7.93 -5.81 3.92
CA LEU A 88 -8.60 -5.46 2.67
C LEU A 88 -10.07 -5.89 2.66
N GLU A 89 -10.37 -7.09 3.17
CA GLU A 89 -11.73 -7.61 3.27
C GLU A 89 -12.57 -6.85 4.31
N GLU A 90 -12.01 -6.57 5.48
CA GLU A 90 -12.62 -5.72 6.51
C GLU A 90 -12.93 -4.31 5.96
N PHE A 91 -12.03 -3.76 5.14
CA PHE A 91 -12.24 -2.48 4.45
C PHE A 91 -13.39 -2.56 3.44
N ARG A 92 -13.47 -3.64 2.66
CA ARG A 92 -14.60 -3.91 1.75
C ARG A 92 -15.94 -3.93 2.50
N GLU A 93 -15.99 -4.63 3.63
CA GLU A 93 -17.19 -4.71 4.49
C GLU A 93 -17.57 -3.33 5.03
N HIS A 94 -16.59 -2.53 5.47
CA HIS A 94 -16.80 -1.16 5.95
C HIS A 94 -17.40 -0.23 4.87
N LEU A 95 -17.06 -0.45 3.60
CA LEU A 95 -17.63 0.29 2.46
C LEU A 95 -19.06 -0.16 2.09
N GLY A 96 -19.63 -1.15 2.79
CA GLY A 96 -20.94 -1.71 2.47
C GLY A 96 -20.90 -2.84 1.45
N GLY A 97 -19.75 -3.52 1.32
CA GLY A 97 -19.57 -4.75 0.56
C GLY A 97 -19.04 -4.57 -0.86
N VAL A 98 -18.97 -3.34 -1.38
CA VAL A 98 -18.32 -3.04 -2.66
C VAL A 98 -16.98 -2.38 -2.39
N LEU A 99 -15.90 -3.05 -2.78
CA LEU A 99 -14.57 -2.47 -2.67
C LEU A 99 -14.50 -1.28 -3.64
N THR A 100 -14.02 -0.14 -3.15
CA THR A 100 -13.76 1.03 -3.98
C THR A 100 -12.49 1.66 -3.45
N ILE A 101 -11.36 1.39 -4.10
CA ILE A 101 -10.05 1.89 -3.70
C ILE A 101 -9.56 2.87 -4.77
N PRO A 102 -9.18 4.11 -4.41
CA PRO A 102 -8.58 5.02 -5.35
C PRO A 102 -7.19 4.51 -5.76
N MET A 103 -6.89 4.54 -7.04
CA MET A 103 -5.58 4.24 -7.65
C MET A 103 -5.18 5.37 -8.58
N ILE A 104 -3.91 5.38 -9.01
CA ILE A 104 -3.41 6.39 -9.93
C ILE A 104 -2.87 5.75 -11.21
N SER A 105 -3.08 6.43 -12.33
CA SER A 105 -2.46 6.09 -13.62
C SER A 105 -1.37 7.08 -14.05
N ALA A 106 -1.37 8.26 -13.44
CA ALA A 106 -0.33 9.27 -13.54
C ALA A 106 -0.42 10.20 -12.32
N ILE A 107 0.61 11.01 -12.09
CA ILE A 107 0.58 12.02 -11.04
C ILE A 107 -0.57 13.00 -11.32
N GLY A 108 -1.45 13.17 -10.34
CA GLY A 108 -2.66 14.01 -10.46
C GLY A 108 -3.84 13.34 -11.19
N SER A 109 -3.71 12.09 -11.63
CA SER A 109 -4.78 11.35 -12.32
C SER A 109 -5.20 10.12 -11.51
N LYS A 110 -6.40 10.16 -10.94
CA LYS A 110 -6.98 9.06 -10.16
C LYS A 110 -8.07 8.30 -10.92
N PHE A 111 -8.22 7.02 -10.60
CA PHE A 111 -9.38 6.19 -10.94
C PHE A 111 -9.69 5.26 -9.77
N ASP A 112 -10.85 4.61 -9.75
CA ASP A 112 -11.22 3.69 -8.68
C ASP A 112 -11.15 2.24 -9.17
N VAL A 113 -10.61 1.35 -8.34
CA VAL A 113 -10.63 -0.11 -8.56
C VAL A 113 -11.62 -0.75 -7.61
N HIS A 114 -12.27 -1.83 -8.08
CA HIS A 114 -13.28 -2.58 -7.33
C HIS A 114 -12.84 -3.97 -6.89
N GLU A 115 -11.60 -4.33 -7.23
CA GLU A 115 -10.94 -5.54 -6.82
C GLU A 115 -9.43 -5.28 -6.78
N MET A 116 -8.73 -5.97 -5.90
CA MET A 116 -7.28 -6.01 -5.90
C MET A 116 -6.81 -7.45 -5.94
N ASN A 117 -5.93 -7.76 -6.87
CA ASN A 117 -5.33 -9.09 -7.01
C ASN A 117 -4.32 -9.36 -5.87
N PRO A 118 -4.56 -10.35 -4.98
CA PRO A 118 -3.66 -10.62 -3.85
C PRO A 118 -2.22 -10.94 -4.26
N LYS A 119 -2.02 -11.57 -5.44
CA LYS A 119 -0.69 -11.88 -5.95
C LYS A 119 0.09 -10.62 -6.32
N TRP A 120 -0.58 -9.58 -6.80
CA TRP A 120 0.06 -8.31 -7.12
C TRP A 120 0.35 -7.49 -5.86
N ILE A 121 -0.51 -7.58 -4.82
CA ILE A 121 -0.23 -6.98 -3.50
C ILE A 121 1.04 -7.60 -2.90
N GLU A 122 1.17 -8.93 -2.93
CA GLU A 122 2.36 -9.61 -2.44
C GLU A 122 3.61 -9.22 -3.23
N ARG A 123 3.54 -9.21 -4.57
CA ARG A 123 4.65 -8.75 -5.42
C ARG A 123 5.06 -7.31 -5.12
N ALA A 124 4.08 -6.43 -4.92
CA ALA A 124 4.30 -5.04 -4.56
C ALA A 124 5.05 -4.90 -3.24
N ALA A 125 4.62 -5.61 -2.19
CA ALA A 125 5.30 -5.62 -0.90
C ALA A 125 6.74 -6.15 -1.00
N LEU A 126 6.95 -7.27 -1.72
CA LEU A 126 8.29 -7.83 -1.93
C LEU A 126 9.18 -6.92 -2.79
N SER A 127 8.60 -6.18 -3.74
CA SER A 127 9.31 -5.18 -4.55
C SER A 127 9.79 -4.02 -3.69
N LEU A 128 8.95 -3.53 -2.77
CA LEU A 128 9.33 -2.53 -1.78
C LEU A 128 10.47 -3.00 -0.89
N LEU A 129 10.41 -4.25 -0.40
CA LEU A 129 11.47 -4.83 0.44
C LEU A 129 12.83 -4.85 -0.28
N ARG A 130 12.86 -5.34 -1.53
CA ARG A 130 14.09 -5.35 -2.36
C ARG A 130 14.62 -3.95 -2.63
N LYS A 131 13.72 -2.99 -2.88
CA LYS A 131 14.10 -1.58 -3.07
C LYS A 131 14.74 -1.05 -1.80
N GLN A 132 14.14 -1.26 -0.62
CA GLN A 132 14.70 -0.79 0.65
C GLN A 132 16.14 -1.27 0.91
N GLU A 133 16.43 -2.55 0.62
CA GLU A 133 17.80 -3.09 0.74
C GLU A 133 18.80 -2.37 -0.18
N SER A 134 18.33 -1.87 -1.33
CA SER A 134 19.17 -1.12 -2.29
C SER A 134 19.43 0.33 -1.85
N TYR A 135 18.59 0.92 -0.99
CA TYR A 135 18.77 2.28 -0.44
C TYR A 135 19.56 2.31 0.88
N ALA A 136 19.87 1.15 1.47
CA ALA A 136 20.62 1.04 2.72
C ALA A 136 22.16 1.22 2.55
N HIS A 137 22.60 1.74 1.40
CA HIS A 137 23.99 1.94 1.00
C HIS A 137 24.22 3.39 0.52
#